data_AF-A0AAW1D2D6-F1
#
_entry.id   AF-A0AAW1D2D6-F1
#
_cell.length_a   1.000
_cell.length_b   1.000
_cell.length_c   1.000
_cell.angle_alpha   90.00
_cell.angle_beta   90.00
_cell.angle_gamma   90.00
#
_symmetry.space_group_name_H-M   'P 1'
#
loop_
_entity.id
_entity.type
_entity.pdbx_description
1 polymer ?
#
loop_
_entity_poly.entity_id
_entity_poly.type
_entity_poly.pdbx_seq_one_letter_code
_entity_poly.pdbx_strand_id
1 'polypeptide(L)'
;MKKVPKTDKTDPKRLKKDLAKIVKGITQDDQVLVIGTTRLPWECDQKLLAQAYQKMILIPRPDYASLSLLWTEQLFQYPGLSRQFDVTSVARLSDGYTVGSILSAVKDVFTCKRVLQLRMHELTHAEIINVLCTKEPVYREEEEEFLNWFTKTPIGRRKQRALEMEVERIKELESMTQTKKIK
;
A
#
# COMPACT_ATOMS: atom_id res chain seq x y z
N MET A 1 -23.39 27.57 -7.37
CA MET A 1 -23.26 27.46 -5.89
C MET A 1 -23.04 28.85 -5.30
N LYS A 2 -23.86 29.27 -4.32
CA LYS A 2 -23.75 30.59 -3.68
C LYS A 2 -22.45 30.68 -2.86
N LYS A 3 -21.75 31.81 -2.96
CA LYS A 3 -20.46 32.07 -2.32
C LYS A 3 -20.66 32.16 -0.80
N VAL A 4 -20.10 31.22 -0.05
CA VAL A 4 -20.25 31.15 1.41
C VAL A 4 -19.46 32.29 2.09
N PRO A 5 -20.02 32.98 3.10
CA PRO A 5 -19.35 34.07 3.82
C PRO A 5 -18.06 33.61 4.53
N LYS A 6 -17.01 34.45 4.51
CA LYS A 6 -15.68 34.17 5.09
C LYS A 6 -15.68 33.93 6.63
N THR A 7 -16.77 34.25 7.32
CA THR A 7 -16.91 34.16 8.77
C THR A 7 -17.44 32.81 9.26
N ASP A 8 -17.92 31.94 8.38
CA ASP A 8 -18.45 30.63 8.77
C ASP A 8 -17.33 29.69 9.25
N LYS A 9 -17.38 29.26 10.50
CA LYS A 9 -16.38 28.38 11.14
C LYS A 9 -16.54 26.91 10.74
N THR A 10 -17.63 26.56 10.07
CA THR A 10 -17.96 25.18 9.71
C THR A 10 -17.38 24.74 8.36
N ASP A 11 -16.94 25.66 7.50
CA ASP A 11 -16.36 25.33 6.19
C ASP A 11 -14.93 24.77 6.32
N PRO A 12 -14.70 23.46 6.02
CA PRO A 12 -13.38 22.84 6.11
C PRO A 12 -12.36 23.48 5.16
N LYS A 13 -12.81 24.17 4.09
CA LYS A 13 -11.92 24.84 3.13
C LYS A 13 -11.06 25.92 3.76
N ARG A 14 -11.46 26.47 4.92
CA ARG A 14 -10.68 27.47 5.66
C ARG A 14 -9.33 26.90 6.13
N LEU A 15 -9.31 25.66 6.59
CA LEU A 15 -8.11 25.02 7.14
C LEU A 15 -7.07 24.69 6.07
N LYS A 16 -7.47 24.67 4.80
CA LYS A 16 -6.63 24.27 3.66
C LYS A 16 -5.31 25.05 3.60
N LYS A 17 -5.34 26.36 3.89
CA LYS A 17 -4.14 27.21 3.90
C LYS A 17 -3.43 27.22 5.26
N ASP A 18 -4.19 27.01 6.33
CA ASP A 18 -3.66 27.07 7.68
C ASP A 18 -2.84 25.81 7.99
N LEU A 19 -3.22 24.63 7.48
CA LEU A 19 -2.43 23.40 7.62
C LEU A 19 -0.99 23.59 7.14
N ALA A 20 -0.80 24.11 5.92
CA ALA A 20 0.53 24.34 5.36
C ALA A 20 1.34 25.38 6.16
N LYS A 21 0.68 26.34 6.83
CA LYS A 21 1.35 27.31 7.72
C LYS A 21 1.76 26.66 9.04
N ILE A 22 0.85 25.89 9.65
CA ILE A 22 1.10 25.19 10.91
C ILE A 22 2.27 24.23 10.75
N VAL A 23 2.26 23.40 9.69
CA VAL A 23 3.34 22.42 9.45
C VAL A 23 4.68 23.10 9.17
N LYS A 24 4.69 24.27 8.51
CA LYS A 24 5.92 25.06 8.33
C LYS A 24 6.43 25.73 9.60
N GLY A 25 5.55 25.94 10.58
CA GLY A 25 5.91 26.48 11.88
C GLY A 25 6.59 25.46 12.79
N ILE A 26 6.47 24.16 12.49
CA ILE A 26 7.15 23.09 13.19
C ILE A 26 8.62 23.09 12.76
N THR A 27 9.50 23.30 13.72
CA THR A 27 10.95 23.36 13.58
C THR A 27 11.59 22.03 14.00
N GLN A 28 12.90 21.90 13.78
CA GLN A 28 13.63 20.70 14.21
C GLN A 28 13.70 20.57 15.74
N ASP A 29 13.66 21.68 16.46
CA ASP A 29 13.73 21.72 17.92
C ASP A 29 12.45 21.17 18.58
N ASP A 30 11.33 21.20 17.85
CA ASP A 30 10.04 20.70 18.34
C ASP A 30 9.97 19.16 18.38
N GLN A 31 10.87 18.46 17.65
CA GLN A 31 10.91 17.00 17.56
C GLN A 31 9.58 16.35 17.14
N VAL A 32 8.77 17.03 16.32
CA VAL A 32 7.48 16.53 15.85
C VAL A 32 7.57 16.00 14.41
N LEU A 33 6.98 14.83 14.16
CA LEU A 33 6.77 14.28 12.82
C LEU A 33 5.27 14.29 12.47
N VAL A 34 4.92 14.90 11.34
CA VAL A 34 3.54 14.93 10.85
C VAL A 34 3.34 13.86 9.78
N ILE A 35 2.44 12.91 10.04
CA ILE A 35 2.08 11.84 9.12
C ILE A 35 0.65 12.05 8.65
N GLY A 36 0.45 12.16 7.33
CA GLY A 36 -0.86 12.23 6.69
C GLY A 36 -1.16 10.92 5.96
N THR A 37 -2.34 10.37 6.16
CA THR A 37 -2.84 9.19 5.45
C THR A 37 -4.05 9.56 4.60
N THR A 38 -4.10 9.09 3.36
CA THR A 38 -5.25 9.30 2.47
C THR A 38 -5.42 8.11 1.54
N ARG A 39 -6.67 7.83 1.16
CA ARG A 39 -7.05 6.85 0.13
C ARG A 39 -7.39 7.51 -1.22
N LEU A 40 -7.47 8.84 -1.26
CA LEU A 40 -7.88 9.62 -2.44
C LEU A 40 -6.93 10.82 -2.60
N PRO A 41 -5.62 10.60 -2.83
CA PRO A 41 -4.65 11.70 -2.87
C PRO A 41 -4.87 12.67 -4.04
N TRP A 42 -5.53 12.24 -5.12
CA TRP A 42 -5.85 13.07 -6.29
C TRP A 42 -6.93 14.11 -6.05
N GLU A 43 -7.82 13.90 -5.07
CA GLU A 43 -8.85 14.88 -4.68
C GLU A 43 -8.24 16.10 -3.95
N CYS A 44 -7.01 15.97 -3.46
CA CYS A 44 -6.31 17.04 -2.80
C CYS A 44 -5.72 18.05 -3.80
N ASP A 45 -5.54 19.28 -3.35
CA ASP A 45 -4.75 20.29 -4.07
C ASP A 45 -3.27 19.92 -4.00
N GLN A 46 -2.74 19.43 -5.12
CA GLN A 46 -1.39 18.88 -5.21
C GLN A 46 -0.31 19.91 -4.82
N LYS A 47 -0.56 21.20 -5.07
CA LYS A 47 0.40 22.28 -4.73
C LYS A 47 0.47 22.46 -3.21
N LEU A 48 -0.68 22.46 -2.54
CA LEU A 48 -0.70 22.60 -1.08
C LEU A 48 -0.27 21.32 -0.38
N LEU A 49 -0.61 20.15 -0.92
CA LEU A 49 -0.14 18.87 -0.42
C LEU A 49 1.39 18.80 -0.41
N ALA A 50 2.04 19.20 -1.51
CA ALA A 50 3.49 19.28 -1.60
C ALA A 50 4.13 20.37 -0.72
N GLN A 51 3.36 21.38 -0.28
CA GLN A 51 3.83 22.39 0.68
C GLN A 51 3.75 21.92 2.13
N ALA A 52 2.77 21.07 2.45
CA ALA A 52 2.59 20.53 3.79
C ALA A 52 3.43 19.26 4.01
N TYR A 53 3.54 18.38 3.01
CA TYR A 53 4.22 17.09 3.12
C TYR A 53 5.42 17.02 2.17
N GLN A 54 6.62 16.90 2.73
CA GLN A 54 7.87 16.85 1.97
C GLN A 54 8.12 15.47 1.36
N LYS A 55 7.55 14.41 1.95
CA LYS A 55 7.69 13.02 1.52
C LYS A 55 6.31 12.41 1.33
N MET A 56 6.08 11.83 0.15
CA MET A 56 4.87 11.11 -0.19
C MET A 56 5.26 9.66 -0.44
N ILE A 57 4.69 8.73 0.30
CA ILE A 57 5.03 7.31 0.21
C ILE A 57 3.78 6.58 -0.29
N LEU A 58 3.91 5.95 -1.45
CA LEU A 58 2.90 5.01 -1.93
C LEU A 58 3.13 3.67 -1.24
N ILE A 59 2.09 3.14 -0.61
CA ILE A 59 2.08 1.79 -0.05
C ILE A 59 1.43 0.89 -1.11
N PRO A 60 2.21 0.07 -1.85
CA PRO A 60 1.65 -0.81 -2.87
C PRO A 60 0.91 -1.98 -2.24
N ARG A 61 0.17 -2.72 -3.06
CA ARG A 61 -0.37 -4.02 -2.67
C ARG A 61 0.78 -5.02 -2.40
N PRO A 62 0.57 -6.00 -1.51
CA PRO A 62 1.54 -7.06 -1.31
C PRO A 62 1.69 -7.87 -2.60
N ASP A 63 2.92 -8.21 -2.95
CA ASP A 63 3.21 -9.16 -4.02
C ASP A 63 2.99 -10.60 -3.54
N TYR A 64 3.06 -11.55 -4.47
CA TYR A 64 2.85 -12.96 -4.15
C TYR A 64 3.82 -13.48 -3.07
N ALA A 65 5.09 -13.05 -3.09
CA ALA A 65 6.07 -13.44 -2.08
C ALA A 65 5.67 -12.92 -0.69
N SER A 66 5.29 -11.65 -0.59
CA SER A 66 4.79 -11.05 0.66
C SER A 66 3.51 -11.72 1.14
N LEU A 67 2.59 -12.07 0.23
CA LEU A 67 1.36 -12.79 0.56
C LEU A 67 1.65 -14.18 1.11
N SER A 68 2.55 -14.93 0.46
CA SER A 68 2.97 -16.26 0.91
C SER A 68 3.58 -16.21 2.31
N LEU A 69 4.47 -15.24 2.56
CA LEU A 69 5.05 -15.01 3.88
C LEU A 69 3.98 -14.63 4.92
N LEU A 70 3.11 -13.66 4.58
CA LEU A 70 2.03 -13.20 5.45
C LEU A 70 1.13 -14.35 5.87
N TRP A 71 0.63 -15.14 4.92
CA TRP A 71 -0.22 -16.29 5.23
C TRP A 71 0.52 -17.33 6.07
N THR A 72 1.79 -17.60 5.75
CA THR A 72 2.62 -18.53 6.53
C THR A 72 2.71 -18.08 7.99
N GLU A 73 3.11 -16.83 8.24
CA GLU A 73 3.22 -16.28 9.60
C GLU A 73 1.87 -16.26 10.34
N GLN A 74 0.80 -15.84 9.66
CA GLN A 74 -0.52 -15.69 10.29
C GLN A 74 -1.23 -17.01 10.55
N LEU A 75 -1.00 -18.04 9.74
CA LEU A 75 -1.62 -19.35 9.93
C LEU A 75 -0.81 -20.22 10.88
N PHE A 76 0.52 -20.18 10.79
CA PHE A 76 1.40 -21.07 11.55
C PHE A 76 1.69 -20.63 12.98
N GLN A 77 1.19 -19.48 13.42
CA GLN A 77 1.09 -19.15 14.84
C GLN A 77 0.08 -20.05 15.60
N TYR A 78 -0.87 -20.70 14.90
CA TYR A 78 -1.85 -21.59 15.53
C TYR A 78 -1.30 -23.02 15.64
N PRO A 79 -1.07 -23.56 16.86
CA PRO A 79 -0.43 -24.86 17.04
C PRO A 79 -1.30 -26.04 16.59
N GLY A 80 -2.62 -25.84 16.47
CA GLY A 80 -3.55 -26.86 15.98
C GLY A 80 -3.59 -27.00 14.47
N LEU A 81 -2.95 -26.10 13.71
CA LEU A 81 -2.94 -26.15 12.25
C LEU A 81 -1.81 -27.06 11.75
N SER A 82 -2.14 -27.93 10.79
CA SER A 82 -1.14 -28.79 10.12
C SER A 82 -0.07 -27.96 9.41
N ARG A 83 1.20 -28.31 9.59
CA ARG A 83 2.33 -27.70 8.88
C ARG A 83 2.36 -28.04 7.39
N GLN A 84 1.56 -29.02 6.96
CA GLN A 84 1.41 -29.41 5.57
C GLN A 84 0.30 -28.63 4.85
N PHE A 85 -0.39 -27.71 5.54
CA PHE A 85 -1.40 -26.88 4.92
C PHE A 85 -0.80 -26.05 3.78
N ASP A 86 -1.37 -26.18 2.57
CA ASP A 86 -0.87 -25.49 1.39
C ASP A 86 -1.21 -23.99 1.42
N VAL A 87 -0.25 -23.19 1.86
CA VAL A 87 -0.34 -21.73 1.89
C VAL A 87 -0.30 -21.12 0.48
N THR A 88 0.33 -21.79 -0.48
CA THR A 88 0.57 -21.21 -1.81
C THR A 88 -0.72 -20.96 -2.58
N SER A 89 -1.67 -21.89 -2.49
CA SER A 89 -2.99 -21.75 -3.08
C SER A 89 -3.78 -20.57 -2.50
N VAL A 90 -3.74 -20.40 -1.16
CA VAL A 90 -4.42 -19.26 -0.49
C VAL A 90 -3.75 -17.94 -0.87
N ALA A 91 -2.42 -17.89 -0.90
CA ALA A 91 -1.67 -16.71 -1.29
C ALA A 91 -2.02 -16.27 -2.72
N ARG A 92 -2.11 -17.22 -3.67
CA ARG A 92 -2.48 -16.92 -5.06
C ARG A 92 -3.91 -16.41 -5.19
N LEU A 93 -4.86 -17.00 -4.45
CA LEU A 93 -6.26 -16.55 -4.45
C LEU A 93 -6.48 -15.22 -3.71
N SER A 94 -5.51 -14.82 -2.88
CA SER A 94 -5.54 -13.55 -2.16
C SER A 94 -4.95 -12.40 -2.97
N ASP A 95 -4.50 -12.64 -4.21
CA ASP A 95 -4.09 -11.55 -5.09
C ASP A 95 -5.28 -10.63 -5.37
N GLY A 96 -5.05 -9.33 -5.22
CA GLY A 96 -6.08 -8.28 -5.26
C GLY A 96 -6.56 -7.83 -3.88
N TYR A 97 -6.25 -8.51 -2.79
CA TYR A 97 -6.66 -8.06 -1.44
C TYR A 97 -5.55 -7.28 -0.73
N THR A 98 -5.97 -6.33 0.13
CA THR A 98 -5.04 -5.66 1.03
C THR A 98 -4.62 -6.57 2.17
N VAL A 99 -3.44 -6.33 2.76
CA VAL A 99 -2.99 -7.02 3.98
C VAL A 99 -4.03 -6.88 5.10
N GLY A 100 -4.66 -5.71 5.24
CA GLY A 100 -5.71 -5.49 6.23
C GLY A 100 -6.94 -6.39 6.01
N SER A 101 -7.38 -6.53 4.76
CA SER A 101 -8.49 -7.42 4.38
C SER A 101 -8.17 -8.88 4.71
N ILE A 102 -6.94 -9.32 4.44
CA ILE A 102 -6.45 -10.67 4.74
C ILE A 102 -6.43 -10.91 6.25
N LEU A 103 -5.84 -10.00 7.03
CA LEU A 103 -5.79 -10.12 8.49
C LEU A 103 -7.19 -10.14 9.11
N SER A 104 -8.13 -9.35 8.57
CA SER A 104 -9.54 -9.42 8.98
C SER A 104 -10.15 -10.78 8.65
N ALA A 105 -9.91 -11.31 7.44
CA ALA A 105 -10.43 -12.62 7.04
C ALA A 105 -9.87 -13.74 7.94
N VAL A 106 -8.58 -13.71 8.27
CA VAL A 106 -7.98 -14.66 9.23
C VAL A 106 -8.67 -14.58 10.58
N LYS A 107 -8.91 -13.39 11.12
CA LYS A 107 -9.61 -13.23 12.41
C LYS A 107 -11.04 -13.78 12.38
N ASP A 108 -11.74 -13.59 11.26
CA ASP A 108 -13.12 -14.05 11.10
C ASP A 108 -13.20 -15.59 10.96
N VAL A 109 -12.21 -16.22 10.31
CA VAL A 109 -12.10 -17.69 10.22
C VAL A 109 -11.68 -18.29 11.56
N PHE A 110 -10.63 -17.74 12.18
CA PHE A 110 -10.02 -18.26 13.40
C PHE A 110 -10.71 -17.75 14.67
N THR A 111 -12.03 -17.93 14.74
CA THR A 111 -12.78 -17.74 15.99
C THR A 111 -12.28 -18.69 17.08
N CYS A 112 -12.50 -18.35 18.36
CA CYS A 112 -12.10 -19.21 19.48
C CYS A 112 -12.62 -20.65 19.33
N LYS A 113 -13.88 -20.80 18.87
CA LYS A 113 -14.48 -22.11 18.57
C LYS A 113 -13.71 -22.84 17.49
N ARG A 114 -13.39 -22.17 16.38
CA ARG A 114 -12.69 -22.81 15.26
C ARG A 114 -11.28 -23.25 15.64
N VAL A 115 -10.55 -22.40 16.38
CA VAL A 115 -9.19 -22.69 16.87
C VAL A 115 -9.16 -23.96 17.71
N LEU A 116 -10.13 -24.16 18.61
CA LEU A 116 -10.22 -25.38 19.43
C LEU A 116 -10.49 -26.64 18.60
N GLN A 117 -11.21 -26.49 17.47
CA GLN A 117 -11.55 -27.60 16.58
C GLN A 117 -10.43 -27.99 15.62
N LEU A 118 -9.40 -27.16 15.41
CA LEU A 118 -8.33 -27.42 14.44
C LEU A 118 -7.63 -28.78 14.63
N ARG A 119 -7.51 -29.26 15.88
CA ARG A 119 -6.91 -30.57 16.18
C ARG A 119 -7.76 -31.76 15.76
N MET A 120 -9.07 -31.58 15.66
CA MET A 120 -10.04 -32.62 15.32
C MET A 120 -10.52 -32.52 13.87
N HIS A 121 -10.59 -31.29 13.35
CA HIS A 121 -11.05 -30.97 12.02
C HIS A 121 -10.06 -29.99 11.41
N GLU A 122 -9.33 -30.46 10.40
CA GLU A 122 -8.34 -29.65 9.70
C GLU A 122 -8.98 -28.42 9.04
N LEU A 123 -8.18 -27.37 8.86
CA LEU A 123 -8.61 -26.18 8.14
C LEU A 123 -8.69 -26.47 6.65
N THR A 124 -9.80 -26.11 6.02
CA THR A 124 -9.95 -26.20 4.58
C THR A 124 -9.72 -24.84 3.92
N HIS A 125 -9.18 -24.83 2.69
CA HIS A 125 -9.03 -23.61 1.90
C HIS A 125 -10.37 -22.88 1.67
N ALA A 126 -11.45 -23.66 1.51
CA ALA A 126 -12.79 -23.13 1.29
C ALA A 126 -13.27 -22.23 2.45
N GLU A 127 -12.96 -22.57 3.70
CA GLU A 127 -13.32 -21.74 4.86
C GLU A 127 -12.69 -20.34 4.76
N ILE A 128 -11.42 -20.27 4.34
CA ILE A 128 -10.72 -18.99 4.15
C ILE A 128 -11.33 -18.23 2.97
N ILE A 129 -11.50 -18.91 1.82
CA ILE A 129 -12.00 -18.28 0.59
C ILE A 129 -13.40 -17.72 0.81
N ASN A 130 -14.29 -18.47 1.46
CA ASN A 130 -15.66 -18.03 1.74
C ASN A 130 -15.70 -16.72 2.53
N VAL A 131 -14.79 -16.54 3.49
CA VAL A 131 -14.67 -15.29 4.24
C VAL A 131 -13.99 -14.21 3.41
N LEU A 132 -12.90 -14.54 2.71
CA LEU A 132 -12.13 -13.59 1.93
C LEU A 132 -12.96 -12.94 0.81
N CYS A 133 -13.81 -13.71 0.13
CA CYS A 133 -14.71 -13.22 -0.92
C CYS A 133 -15.77 -12.21 -0.42
N THR A 134 -15.98 -12.09 0.89
CA THR A 134 -16.86 -11.05 1.45
C THR A 134 -16.15 -9.71 1.63
N LYS A 135 -14.81 -9.69 1.51
CA LYS A 135 -14.00 -8.47 1.65
C LYS A 135 -13.95 -7.73 0.32
N GLU A 136 -13.77 -6.41 0.40
CA GLU A 136 -13.59 -5.58 -0.78
C GLU A 136 -12.19 -5.81 -1.38
N PRO A 137 -12.10 -6.28 -2.64
CA PRO A 137 -10.83 -6.36 -3.36
C PRO A 137 -10.39 -4.96 -3.80
N VAL A 138 -9.09 -4.79 -4.02
CA VAL A 138 -8.54 -3.61 -4.67
C VAL A 138 -8.64 -3.79 -6.17
N TYR A 139 -9.33 -2.87 -6.82
CA TYR A 139 -9.52 -2.93 -8.26
C TYR A 139 -8.28 -2.42 -9.00
N ARG A 140 -8.10 -2.91 -10.23
CA ARG A 140 -6.95 -2.54 -11.07
C ARG A 140 -6.96 -1.03 -11.37
N GLU A 141 -8.14 -0.47 -11.61
CA GLU A 141 -8.35 0.93 -11.90
C GLU A 141 -7.89 1.81 -10.72
N GLU A 142 -8.22 1.42 -9.49
CA GLU A 142 -7.76 2.13 -8.29
C GLU A 142 -6.23 2.10 -8.18
N GLU A 143 -5.61 0.94 -8.43
CA GLU A 143 -4.15 0.80 -8.43
C GLU A 143 -3.50 1.70 -9.49
N GLU A 144 -4.08 1.76 -10.69
CA GLU A 144 -3.62 2.65 -11.77
C GLU A 144 -3.76 4.13 -11.39
N GLU A 145 -4.84 4.54 -10.71
CA GLU A 145 -4.99 5.92 -10.21
C GLU A 145 -3.90 6.29 -9.21
N PHE A 146 -3.58 5.40 -8.27
CA PHE A 146 -2.49 5.60 -7.32
C PHE A 146 -1.13 5.73 -8.02
N LEU A 147 -0.83 4.85 -8.98
CA LEU A 147 0.42 4.90 -9.74
C LEU A 147 0.52 6.18 -10.58
N ASN A 148 -0.57 6.57 -11.25
CA ASN A 148 -0.68 7.79 -12.04
C ASN A 148 -0.51 9.05 -11.19
N TRP A 149 -1.03 9.06 -9.96
CA TRP A 149 -0.78 10.13 -9.01
C TRP A 149 0.68 10.13 -8.54
N PHE A 150 1.20 8.97 -8.15
CA PHE A 150 2.53 8.84 -7.57
C PHE A 150 3.63 9.30 -8.54
N THR A 151 3.55 8.97 -9.82
CA THR A 151 4.51 9.42 -10.85
C THR A 151 4.57 10.95 -10.96
N LYS A 152 3.47 11.65 -10.69
CA LYS A 152 3.40 13.11 -10.73
C LYS A 152 4.03 13.78 -9.51
N THR A 153 4.22 13.06 -8.41
CA THR A 153 4.83 13.59 -7.17
C THR A 153 6.33 13.89 -7.37
N PRO A 154 6.93 14.81 -6.57
CA PRO A 154 8.36 15.09 -6.65
C PRO A 154 9.24 13.85 -6.48
N ILE A 155 8.85 12.91 -5.61
CA ILE A 155 9.59 11.67 -5.38
C ILE A 155 9.42 10.69 -6.52
N GLY A 156 8.21 10.57 -7.09
CA GLY A 156 7.93 9.74 -8.27
C GLY A 156 8.74 10.20 -9.48
N ARG A 157 8.74 11.51 -9.77
CA ARG A 157 9.56 12.09 -10.85
C ARG A 157 11.06 11.87 -10.65
N ARG A 158 11.56 12.02 -9.41
CA ARG A 158 12.97 11.75 -9.09
C ARG A 158 13.31 10.28 -9.31
N LYS A 159 12.44 9.35 -8.88
CA LYS A 159 12.60 7.91 -9.08
C LYS A 159 12.62 7.54 -10.57
N GLN A 160 11.69 8.12 -11.36
CA GLN A 160 11.62 7.87 -12.80
C GLN A 160 12.89 8.30 -13.52
N ARG A 161 13.38 9.52 -13.27
CA ARG A 161 14.64 10.00 -13.85
C ARG A 161 15.83 9.12 -13.46
N ALA A 162 15.88 8.66 -12.21
CA ALA A 162 16.95 7.76 -11.76
C ALA A 162 16.91 6.42 -12.51
N LEU A 163 15.72 5.89 -12.78
CA LEU A 163 15.54 4.67 -13.56
C LEU A 163 15.94 4.84 -15.03
N GLU A 164 15.55 5.97 -15.65
CA GLU A 164 15.92 6.30 -17.04
C GLU A 164 17.44 6.37 -17.21
N MET A 165 18.14 7.07 -16.31
CA MET A 165 19.61 7.14 -16.33
C MET A 165 20.27 5.77 -16.14
N GLU A 166 19.71 4.89 -15.32
CA GLU A 166 20.25 3.54 -15.12
C GLU A 166 20.05 2.67 -16.36
N VAL A 167 18.90 2.78 -17.02
CA VAL A 167 18.63 2.07 -18.28
C VAL A 167 19.59 2.53 -19.39
N GLU A 168 19.88 3.82 -19.48
CA GLU A 168 20.87 4.34 -20.43
C GLU A 168 22.26 3.77 -20.16
N ARG A 169 22.71 3.75 -18.90
CA ARG A 169 23.99 3.14 -18.51
C ARG A 169 24.09 1.66 -18.87
N ILE A 170 23.03 0.89 -18.66
CA ILE A 170 23.00 -0.53 -19.01
C ILE A 170 23.16 -0.70 -20.52
N LYS A 171 22.45 0.08 -21.32
CA LYS A 171 22.57 0.05 -22.79
C LYS A 171 23.97 0.43 -23.28
N GLU A 172 24.58 1.45 -22.68
CA GLU A 172 25.95 1.86 -22.99
C GLU A 172 26.94 0.71 -22.70
N LEU A 173 26.82 0.08 -21.53
CA LEU A 173 27.65 -1.07 -21.15
C LEU A 173 27.48 -2.26 -22.11
N GLU A 174 26.24 -2.59 -22.49
CA GLU A 174 25.93 -3.65 -23.45
C GLU A 174 26.59 -3.37 -24.81
N SER A 175 26.45 -2.14 -25.33
CA SER A 175 27.06 -1.74 -26.60
C SER A 175 28.60 -1.80 -26.57
N MET A 176 29.22 -1.44 -25.45
CA MET A 176 30.67 -1.54 -25.25
C MET A 176 31.14 -3.00 -25.20
N THR A 177 30.40 -3.89 -24.55
CA THR A 177 30.73 -5.33 -24.53
C THR A 177 30.56 -6.00 -25.88
N GLN A 178 29.57 -5.59 -26.69
CA GLN A 178 29.35 -6.12 -28.03
C GLN A 178 30.48 -5.70 -28.99
N THR A 179 30.93 -4.45 -28.89
CA THR A 179 32.06 -3.93 -29.68
C THR A 179 33.39 -4.63 -29.35
N LYS A 180 33.59 -5.06 -28.09
CA LYS A 180 34.79 -5.81 -27.67
C LYS A 180 34.80 -7.28 -28.09
N LYS A 181 33.66 -7.89 -28.44
CA LYS A 181 33.57 -9.28 -28.91
C LYS A 181 33.81 -9.43 -30.43
N ILE A 182 33.81 -8.33 -31.17
CA ILE A 182 33.97 -8.31 -32.64
C ILE A 182 35.43 -8.02 -33.06
N LYS A 183 36.30 -7.68 -32.10
CA LYS A 183 37.76 -7.59 -32.26
C LYS A 183 38.43 -8.82 -31.65
#